data_AF-A0A2N8MFF3-F1
#
_entry.id   AF-A0A2N8MFF3-F1
#
_cell.length_a   1.000
_cell.length_b   1.000
_cell.length_c   1.000
_cell.angle_alpha   90.00
_cell.angle_beta   90.00
_cell.angle_gamma   90.00
#
_symmetry.space_group_name_H-M   'P 1'
#
loop_
_entity.id
_entity.type
_entity.pdbx_description
1 polymer ?
#
loop_
_entity_poly.entity_id
_entity_poly.type
_entity_poly.pdbx_seq_one_letter_code
_entity_poly.pdbx_strand_id
1 'polypeptide(L)'
;MKSLLFQKSNGVFELIIWNNVTNWNFAAGTPIAISPTNVGITFGSTQGVLNVYDPIAKSGPALTVSTTNTVTIALKEAAGFFGLEKREDIDVSFTNDLVRCWPVGP
;
A
#
# COMPACT_ATOMS: atom_id res chain seq x y z
N MET A 1 8.66 8.15 -2.85
CA MET A 1 7.81 7.00 -2.49
C MET A 1 8.62 5.72 -2.66
N LYS A 2 8.37 4.71 -1.82
CA LYS A 2 8.92 3.36 -1.97
C LYS A 2 7.78 2.35 -1.85
N SER A 3 7.95 1.19 -2.46
CA SER A 3 6.96 0.12 -2.44
C SER A 3 7.62 -1.25 -2.39
N LEU A 4 6.89 -2.23 -1.87
CA LEU A 4 7.27 -3.63 -1.83
C LEU A 4 6.02 -4.47 -2.08
N LEU A 5 6.09 -5.37 -3.07
CA LEU A 5 4.99 -6.27 -3.43
C LEU A 5 5.46 -7.70 -3.22
N PHE A 6 4.67 -8.50 -2.51
CA PHE A 6 4.95 -9.91 -2.28
C PHE A 6 3.67 -10.73 -2.20
N GLN A 7 3.82 -12.04 -2.32
CA GLN A 7 2.73 -12.99 -2.18
C GLN A 7 2.89 -13.75 -0.87
N LYS A 8 1.81 -13.85 -0.10
CA LYS A 8 1.71 -14.75 1.05
C LYS A 8 1.57 -16.19 0.59
N SER A 9 1.91 -17.14 1.46
CA SER A 9 1.75 -18.58 1.20
C SER A 9 0.31 -19.02 0.93
N ASN A 10 -0.69 -18.23 1.36
CA ASN A 10 -2.11 -18.47 1.06
C ASN A 10 -2.57 -17.93 -0.31
N GLY A 11 -1.63 -17.43 -1.13
CA GLY A 11 -1.88 -16.90 -2.45
C GLY A 11 -2.28 -15.42 -2.49
N VAL A 12 -2.56 -14.80 -1.33
CA VAL A 12 -2.93 -13.38 -1.22
C VAL A 12 -1.71 -12.51 -1.47
N PHE A 13 -1.86 -11.44 -2.25
CA PHE A 13 -0.79 -10.47 -2.46
C PHE A 13 -0.85 -9.36 -1.42
N GLU A 14 0.32 -8.89 -1.00
CA GLU A 14 0.45 -7.71 -0.16
C GLU A 14 1.33 -6.67 -0.84
N LEU A 15 0.81 -5.47 -0.90
CA LEU A 15 1.52 -4.30 -1.35
C LEU A 15 1.78 -3.41 -0.14
N ILE A 16 3.03 -3.08 0.12
CA ILE A 16 3.42 -2.12 1.15
C ILE A 16 3.92 -0.88 0.44
N ILE A 17 3.46 0.30 0.88
CA ILE A 17 3.88 1.59 0.33
C ILE A 17 4.23 2.50 1.48
N TRP A 18 5.35 3.20 1.35
CA TRP A 18 5.73 4.18 2.36
C TRP A 18 6.36 5.41 1.75
N ASN A 19 6.26 6.50 2.50
CA ASN A 19 6.98 7.71 2.21
C ASN A 19 8.17 7.83 3.18
N ASN A 20 9.38 7.97 2.63
CA ASN A 20 10.57 8.16 3.45
C ASN A 20 10.77 9.66 3.66
N VAL A 21 10.12 10.20 4.69
CA VAL A 21 10.12 11.62 5.05
C VAL A 21 10.68 11.79 6.46
N THR A 22 11.45 12.87 6.68
CA THR A 22 11.94 13.22 8.00
C THR A 22 10.78 13.74 8.85
N ASN A 23 10.28 12.93 9.77
CA ASN A 23 9.16 13.23 10.65
C ASN A 23 9.59 13.51 12.10
N TRP A 24 10.89 13.61 12.38
CA TRP A 24 11.42 13.80 13.73
C TRP A 24 12.54 14.85 13.76
N ASN A 25 12.43 15.82 14.67
CA ASN A 25 13.48 16.77 14.96
C ASN A 25 14.28 16.31 16.18
N PHE A 26 15.49 15.78 15.94
CA PHE A 26 16.37 15.29 17.02
C PHE A 26 16.85 16.41 17.95
N ALA A 27 17.06 17.63 17.45
CA ALA A 27 17.54 18.74 18.27
C ALA A 27 16.46 19.26 19.24
N ALA A 28 15.19 19.29 18.79
CA ALA A 28 14.07 19.72 19.60
C ALA A 28 13.44 18.57 20.43
N GLY A 29 13.73 17.31 20.07
CA GLY A 29 13.12 16.14 20.71
C GLY A 29 11.62 16.01 20.43
N THR A 30 11.15 16.55 19.31
CA THR A 30 9.72 16.59 18.97
C THR A 30 9.43 16.04 17.57
N PRO A 31 8.23 15.49 17.33
CA PRO A 31 7.76 15.19 15.98
C PRO A 31 7.70 16.44 15.11
N ILE A 32 7.88 16.24 13.80
CA ILE A 32 7.61 17.24 12.75
C ILE A 32 6.30 16.84 12.10
N ALA A 33 5.32 17.75 12.07
CA ALA A 33 4.06 17.51 11.38
C ALA A 33 4.31 17.39 9.86
N ILE A 34 3.92 16.26 9.27
CA ILE A 34 4.04 16.05 7.83
C ILE A 34 2.67 16.11 7.16
N SER A 35 2.60 16.84 6.04
CA SER A 35 1.39 16.85 5.21
C SER A 35 1.21 15.51 4.50
N PRO A 36 -0.01 14.92 4.52
CA PRO A 36 -0.27 13.66 3.84
C PRO A 36 0.06 13.74 2.35
N THR A 37 0.74 12.71 1.84
CA THR A 37 0.96 12.54 0.40
C THR A 37 -0.08 11.57 -0.16
N ASN A 38 -0.93 12.05 -1.07
CA ASN A 38 -1.91 11.19 -1.75
C ASN A 38 -1.23 10.39 -2.86
N VAL A 39 -1.36 9.07 -2.80
CA VAL A 39 -0.86 8.13 -3.81
C VAL A 39 -2.05 7.45 -4.46
N GLY A 40 -2.21 7.66 -5.77
CA GLY A 40 -3.14 6.92 -6.60
C GLY A 40 -2.52 5.61 -7.06
N ILE A 41 -3.25 4.52 -6.86
CA ILE A 41 -2.87 3.16 -7.27
C ILE A 41 -3.89 2.69 -8.29
N THR A 42 -3.41 2.16 -9.42
CA THR A 42 -4.24 1.50 -10.43
C THR A 42 -3.79 0.05 -10.58
N PHE A 43 -4.74 -0.87 -10.48
CA PHE A 43 -4.54 -2.30 -10.64
C PHE A 43 -4.82 -2.72 -12.09
N GLY A 44 -4.06 -3.69 -12.60
CA GLY A 44 -4.24 -4.23 -13.95
C GLY A 44 -5.58 -4.96 -14.18
N SER A 45 -6.32 -5.23 -13.11
CA SER A 45 -7.68 -5.79 -13.16
C SER A 45 -8.53 -5.24 -12.01
N THR A 46 -9.85 -5.38 -12.13
CA THR A 46 -10.76 -5.13 -10.99
C THR A 46 -10.48 -6.12 -9.88
N GLN A 47 -10.35 -5.61 -8.65
CA GLN A 47 -10.17 -6.40 -7.43
C GLN A 47 -11.53 -6.66 -6.80
N GLY A 48 -11.75 -7.88 -6.30
CA GLY A 48 -12.99 -8.25 -5.63
C GLY A 48 -13.16 -7.50 -4.31
N VAL A 49 -12.19 -7.67 -3.42
CA VAL A 49 -12.07 -6.96 -2.14
C VAL A 49 -10.63 -6.46 -1.97
N LEU A 50 -10.50 -5.19 -1.62
CA LEU A 50 -9.25 -4.54 -1.26
C LEU A 50 -9.34 -4.04 0.18
N ASN A 51 -8.41 -4.49 1.03
CA ASN A 51 -8.29 -4.03 2.40
C ASN A 51 -7.01 -3.19 2.54
N VAL A 52 -7.21 -1.92 2.90
CA VAL A 52 -6.17 -0.98 3.26
C VAL A 52 -5.98 -1.03 4.76
N TYR A 53 -4.75 -1.15 5.21
CA TYR A 53 -4.42 -1.18 6.63
C TYR A 53 -3.38 -0.11 6.95
N ASP A 54 -3.64 0.60 8.03
CA ASP A 54 -2.66 1.48 8.65
C ASP A 54 -1.99 0.67 9.78
N PRO A 55 -0.67 0.42 9.75
CA PRO A 55 0.01 -0.34 10.78
C PRO A 55 0.01 0.35 12.15
N ILE A 56 -0.33 1.64 12.21
CA ILE A 56 -0.54 2.36 13.47
C ILE A 56 -1.97 2.13 14.00
N ALA A 57 -2.95 1.90 13.11
CA ALA A 57 -4.32 1.62 13.50
C ALA A 57 -4.43 0.20 14.08
N LYS A 58 -4.91 0.10 15.32
CA LYS A 58 -4.80 -1.13 16.13
C LYS A 58 -5.79 -2.25 15.77
N SER A 59 -6.79 -2.03 14.92
CA SER A 59 -7.78 -3.08 14.62
C SER A 59 -8.41 -2.96 13.23
N GLY A 60 -8.09 -3.93 12.37
CA GLY A 60 -8.77 -4.16 11.09
C GLY A 60 -8.34 -3.21 9.95
N PRO A 61 -8.97 -3.35 8.78
CA PRO A 61 -8.73 -2.45 7.65
C PRO A 61 -9.14 -1.03 8.01
N ALA A 62 -8.25 -0.06 7.72
CA ALA A 62 -8.57 1.36 7.75
C ALA A 62 -9.54 1.77 6.63
N LEU A 63 -9.54 1.01 5.52
CA LEU A 63 -10.49 1.17 4.43
C LEU A 63 -10.69 -0.19 3.74
N THR A 64 -11.94 -0.54 3.47
CA THR A 64 -12.29 -1.68 2.62
C THR A 64 -13.01 -1.17 1.39
N VAL A 65 -12.54 -1.55 0.20
CA VAL A 65 -13.16 -1.20 -1.08
C VAL A 65 -13.47 -2.48 -1.84
N SER A 66 -14.67 -2.58 -2.39
CA SER A 66 -15.08 -3.68 -3.26
C SER A 66 -15.14 -3.26 -4.71
N THR A 67 -14.87 -4.20 -5.62
CA THR A 67 -15.08 -4.04 -7.07
C THR A 67 -14.43 -2.78 -7.63
N THR A 68 -13.14 -2.59 -7.34
CA THR A 68 -12.38 -1.43 -7.83
C THR A 68 -11.10 -1.85 -8.54
N ASN A 69 -10.68 -1.08 -9.54
CA ASN A 69 -9.35 -1.15 -10.13
C ASN A 69 -8.46 0.02 -9.69
N THR A 70 -8.94 0.90 -8.82
CA THR A 70 -8.16 2.03 -8.30
C THR A 70 -8.38 2.26 -6.81
N VAL A 71 -7.38 2.83 -6.14
CA VAL A 71 -7.51 3.34 -4.78
C VAL A 71 -6.58 4.54 -4.60
N THR A 72 -7.00 5.53 -3.80
CA THR A 72 -6.14 6.65 -3.40
C THR A 72 -5.90 6.59 -1.90
N ILE A 73 -4.63 6.67 -1.49
CA ILE A 73 -4.26 6.58 -0.07
C ILE A 73 -3.41 7.77 0.34
N ALA A 74 -3.71 8.31 1.51
CA ALA A 74 -2.97 9.40 2.14
C ALA A 74 -1.87 8.83 3.05
N LEU A 75 -0.61 8.93 2.62
CA LEU A 75 0.56 8.55 3.41
C LEU A 75 0.95 9.71 4.33
N LYS A 76 0.78 9.54 5.64
CA LYS A 76 0.97 10.62 6.62
C LYS A 76 2.37 10.60 7.23
N GLU A 77 2.73 9.55 7.97
CA GLU A 77 4.01 9.54 8.72
C GLU A 77 4.64 8.15 8.86
N ALA A 78 3.99 7.10 8.33
CA ALA A 78 4.47 5.72 8.37
C ALA A 78 4.02 4.94 7.13
N ALA A 79 4.60 3.76 6.94
CA ALA A 79 4.22 2.83 5.88
C ALA A 79 2.71 2.53 5.95
N GLY A 80 2.05 2.47 4.80
CA GLY A 80 0.74 1.86 4.63
C GLY A 80 0.92 0.43 4.13
N PHE A 81 0.16 -0.50 4.70
CA PHE A 81 0.10 -1.88 4.22
C PHE A 81 -1.23 -2.10 3.51
N PHE A 82 -1.20 -2.76 2.37
CA PHE A 82 -2.37 -3.09 1.56
C PHE A 82 -2.45 -4.60 1.39
N GLY A 83 -3.51 -5.19 1.91
CA GLY A 83 -3.85 -6.59 1.68
C GLY A 83 -4.75 -6.69 0.45
N LEU A 84 -4.27 -7.40 -0.57
CA LEU A 84 -4.98 -7.65 -1.83
C LEU A 84 -5.37 -9.12 -1.92
N GLU A 85 -6.67 -9.41 -1.87
CA GLU A 85 -7.18 -10.76 -2.10
C GLU A 85 -7.28 -11.05 -3.59
N LYS A 86 -6.20 -11.53 -4.20
CA LYS A 86 -6.22 -12.10 -5.55
C LYS A 86 -5.29 -13.30 -5.65
N ARG A 87 -5.69 -14.33 -6.40
CA ARG A 87 -4.98 -15.63 -6.54
C ARG A 87 -4.13 -15.77 -7.81
N GLU A 88 -4.13 -14.75 -8.68
CA GLU A 88 -3.41 -14.71 -9.97
C GLU A 88 -2.63 -13.39 -10.08
N ASP A 89 -1.74 -13.28 -11.08
CA ASP A 89 -0.85 -12.15 -11.33
C ASP A 89 -1.47 -10.78 -11.03
N ILE A 90 -0.67 -9.93 -10.37
CA ILE A 90 -1.05 -8.58 -10.00
C ILE A 90 -0.07 -7.56 -10.59
N ASP A 91 -0.56 -6.81 -11.56
CA ASP A 91 0.08 -5.61 -12.07
C ASP A 91 -0.44 -4.42 -11.26
N VAL A 92 0.48 -3.66 -10.66
CA VAL A 92 0.17 -2.46 -9.87
C VAL A 92 0.93 -1.30 -10.46
N SER A 93 0.22 -0.21 -10.75
CA SER A 93 0.82 1.05 -11.18
C SER A 93 0.54 2.14 -10.15
N PHE A 94 1.56 2.95 -9.89
CA PHE A 94 1.48 4.20 -9.16
C PHE A 94 1.55 5.35 -10.15
N THR A 95 1.22 6.55 -9.69
CA THR A 95 1.47 7.75 -10.49
C THR A 95 2.98 7.82 -10.85
N ASN A 96 3.30 7.49 -12.10
CA ASN A 96 4.64 7.42 -12.70
C ASN A 96 5.54 6.22 -12.33
N ASP A 97 5.02 5.12 -11.78
CA ASP A 97 5.82 3.91 -11.50
C ASP A 97 4.99 2.62 -11.70
N LEU A 98 5.65 1.51 -12.08
CA LEU A 98 5.00 0.21 -12.32
C LEU A 98 5.71 -0.89 -11.53
N VAL A 99 4.93 -1.62 -10.74
CA VAL A 99 5.40 -2.79 -9.97
C VAL A 99 4.63 -4.03 -10.42
N ARG A 100 5.38 -5.10 -10.72
CA ARG A 100 4.82 -6.38 -11.17
C ARG A 100 5.30 -7.52 -10.27
N CYS A 101 4.41 -8.47 -9.99
CA CYS A 101 4.77 -9.75 -9.41
C CYS A 101 4.43 -10.86 -10.41
N TRP A 102 5.46 -11.57 -10.86
CA TRP A 102 5.29 -12.75 -11.71
C TRP A 102 4.85 -13.94 -10.86
N PRO A 103 4.07 -14.87 -11.43
CA PRO A 103 3.75 -16.09 -10.74
C PRO A 103 5.06 -16.88 -10.58
N VAL A 104 5.31 -17.39 -9.38
CA VAL A 104 6.30 -18.45 -9.21
C VAL A 104 5.81 -19.64 -10.05
N GLY A 105 6.48 -19.86 -11.19
CA GLY A 105 6.23 -21.02 -12.06
C GLY A 105 6.52 -22.35 -11.34
N PRO A 106 6.08 -23.47 -11.91
CA PRO A 106 5.99 -24.78 -11.24
C PRO A 106 7.31 -25.31 -10.68
#